data_AF-A0A257JMV1-F1
#
_entry.id   AF-A0A257JMV1-F1
#
_cell.length_a   1.000
_cell.length_b   1.000
_cell.length_c   1.000
_cell.angle_alpha   90.00
_cell.angle_beta   90.00
_cell.angle_gamma   90.00
#
_symmetry.space_group_name_H-M   'P 1'
#
loop_
_entity.id
_entity.type
_entity.pdbx_description
1 polymer ?
#
loop_
_entity_poly.entity_id
_entity_poly.type
_entity_poly.pdbx_seq_one_letter_code
_entity_poly.pdbx_strand_id
1 'polypeptide(L)'
;LFVAALMSLSAFSAWRSADTQAEADRALTEVETKIRLASRWSSVTEATVARALAGAISADPGVTAAFKDINADAILRITELQKQLGALPKSDADKAQVAKIAAERKVTLELSGKITELRDAGKVDDARALAIGPFSSAANTYLASLREFVAMQERNAQTTRQQLGDARRQTVVIAAVLVGLIVVGALVGTALMVRSIQAPVQQAIQLAAAIADGDLSQRPEIQRGDEFGELMRALVAMGDALGTALGQVRQASDSIHTASAEIASGNTDLSHRTEQTASNLQQTASSITQLSGTVRQSADAAQTANQLAQSAAQVAQRGGAVVAQVISTMDAINTSSKRIADINGTI
;
A
#
# COMPACT_ATOMS: atom_id res chain seq x y z
N LEU A 1 15.50 -4.72 4.96
CA LEU A 1 16.53 -4.77 3.90
C LEU A 1 16.93 -3.37 3.42
N PHE A 2 15.99 -2.53 2.97
CA PHE A 2 16.29 -1.17 2.48
C PHE A 2 17.07 -0.28 3.47
N VAL A 3 16.60 -0.19 4.72
CA VAL A 3 17.27 0.60 5.77
C VAL A 3 18.67 0.08 6.07
N ALA A 4 18.87 -1.24 6.07
CA ALA A 4 20.18 -1.85 6.29
C ALA A 4 21.16 -1.55 5.15
N ALA A 5 20.69 -1.57 3.89
CA ALA A 5 21.49 -1.21 2.71
C ALA A 5 21.86 0.29 2.69
N LEU A 6 20.95 1.15 3.12
CA LEU A 6 21.21 2.58 3.31
C LEU A 6 22.27 2.84 4.37
N MET A 7 22.15 2.18 5.52
CA MET A 7 23.10 2.32 6.61
C MET A 7 24.49 1.80 6.24
N SER A 8 24.59 0.65 5.56
CA SER A 8 25.88 0.10 5.13
C SER A 8 26.56 0.98 4.08
N LEU A 9 25.81 1.50 3.10
CA LEU A 9 26.34 2.41 2.10
C LEU A 9 26.80 3.73 2.72
N SER A 10 26.00 4.29 3.64
CA SER A 10 26.33 5.53 4.33
C SER A 10 27.60 5.36 5.17
N ALA A 11 27.70 4.25 5.91
CA ALA A 11 28.88 3.91 6.71
C ALA A 11 30.14 3.72 5.84
N PHE A 12 30.02 3.00 4.72
CA PHE A 12 31.13 2.83 3.78
C PHE A 12 31.57 4.16 3.17
N SER A 13 30.62 5.02 2.79
CA SER A 13 30.93 6.35 2.25
C SER A 13 31.62 7.24 3.29
N ALA A 14 31.17 7.19 4.55
CA ALA A 14 31.75 7.95 5.65
C ALA A 14 33.17 7.48 5.97
N TRP A 15 33.40 6.15 6.00
CA TRP A 15 34.72 5.57 6.21
C TRP A 15 35.69 5.94 5.09
N ARG A 16 35.29 5.76 3.82
CA ARG A 16 36.12 6.13 2.66
C ARG A 16 36.39 7.64 2.60
N SER A 17 35.41 8.46 2.97
CA SER A 17 35.60 9.92 3.05
C SER A 17 36.57 10.31 4.17
N ALA A 18 36.56 9.62 5.31
CA ALA A 18 37.48 9.90 6.41
C ALA A 18 38.92 9.52 6.06
N ASP A 19 39.11 8.37 5.40
CA ASP A 19 40.44 7.89 4.98
C ASP A 19 41.07 8.83 3.92
N THR A 20 40.31 9.16 2.88
CA THR A 20 40.74 10.13 1.85
C THR A 20 41.00 11.53 2.41
N GLN A 21 40.24 11.96 3.42
CA GLN A 21 40.46 13.24 4.09
C GLN A 21 41.73 13.24 4.94
N ALA A 22 42.04 12.14 5.63
CA ALA A 22 43.28 12.01 6.38
C ALA A 22 44.53 12.03 5.47
N GLU A 23 44.47 11.41 4.29
CA GLU A 23 45.53 11.50 3.28
C GLU A 23 45.67 12.92 2.73
N ALA A 24 44.55 13.59 2.44
CA ALA A 24 44.50 14.98 1.98
C ALA A 24 45.17 15.93 2.98
N ASP A 25 44.83 15.81 4.27
CA ASP A 25 45.37 16.67 5.33
C ASP A 25 46.88 16.48 5.52
N ARG A 26 47.37 15.23 5.41
CA ARG A 26 48.81 14.95 5.44
C ARG A 26 49.54 15.60 4.27
N ALA A 27 49.01 15.47 3.05
CA ALA A 27 49.59 16.06 1.86
C ALA A 27 49.61 17.59 1.93
N LEU A 28 48.54 18.23 2.41
CA LEU A 28 48.48 19.68 2.59
C LEU A 28 49.46 20.17 3.64
N THR A 29 49.55 19.47 4.78
CA THR A 29 50.51 19.81 5.84
C THR A 29 51.95 19.75 5.35
N GLU A 30 52.29 18.75 4.53
CA GLU A 30 53.63 18.61 3.94
C GLU A 30 53.94 19.80 3.03
N VAL A 31 53.03 20.14 2.11
CA VAL A 31 53.24 21.24 1.16
C VAL A 31 53.31 22.60 1.87
N GLU A 32 52.45 22.84 2.86
CA GLU A 32 52.50 24.06 3.67
C GLU A 32 53.81 24.19 4.46
N THR A 33 54.34 23.07 4.95
CA THR A 33 55.64 23.05 5.61
C THR A 33 56.76 23.42 4.63
N LYS A 34 56.74 22.89 3.39
CA LYS A 34 57.71 23.27 2.35
C LYS A 34 57.65 24.76 2.01
N ILE A 35 56.46 25.31 1.79
CA ILE A 35 56.29 26.76 1.52
C ILE A 35 56.88 27.56 2.68
N ARG A 36 56.51 27.23 3.93
CA ARG A 36 56.97 27.96 5.12
C ARG A 36 58.50 27.96 5.22
N LEU A 37 59.14 26.81 5.00
CA LEU A 37 60.60 26.69 5.04
C LEU A 37 61.26 27.43 3.89
N ALA A 38 60.73 27.31 2.67
CA ALA A 38 61.23 28.00 1.48
C ALA A 38 61.13 29.53 1.62
N SER A 39 59.99 30.05 2.06
CA SER A 39 59.78 31.47 2.29
C SER A 39 60.70 32.01 3.37
N ARG A 40 60.86 31.27 4.49
CA ARG A 40 61.78 31.66 5.55
C ARG A 40 63.24 31.65 5.09
N TRP A 41 63.63 30.67 4.27
CA TRP A 41 64.96 30.64 3.66
C TRP A 41 65.19 31.85 2.75
N SER A 42 64.22 32.17 1.89
CA SER A 42 64.26 33.36 1.04
C SER A 42 64.42 34.65 1.85
N SER A 43 63.55 34.88 2.85
CA SER A 43 63.56 36.11 3.66
C SER A 43 64.84 36.29 4.48
N VAL A 44 65.35 35.22 5.10
CA VAL A 44 66.62 35.30 5.86
C VAL A 44 67.79 35.58 4.91
N THR A 45 67.77 35.01 3.70
CA THR A 45 68.79 35.26 2.68
C THR A 45 68.75 36.70 2.19
N GLU A 46 67.57 37.22 1.84
CA GLU A 46 67.37 38.60 1.39
C GLU A 46 67.90 39.61 2.40
N ALA A 47 67.53 39.43 3.68
CA ALA A 47 68.05 40.28 4.76
C ALA A 47 69.57 40.17 4.94
N THR A 48 70.16 39.00 4.70
CA THR A 48 71.61 38.78 4.80
C THR A 48 72.36 39.41 3.64
N VAL A 49 71.84 39.30 2.42
CA VAL A 49 72.38 39.98 1.23
C VAL A 49 72.33 41.50 1.43
N ALA A 50 71.21 42.04 1.91
CA ALA A 50 71.06 43.47 2.16
C ALA A 50 72.09 43.98 3.20
N ARG A 51 72.28 43.23 4.30
CA ARG A 51 73.32 43.53 5.31
C ARG A 51 74.74 43.44 4.75
N ALA A 52 75.02 42.45 3.89
CA ALA A 52 76.31 42.31 3.23
C ALA A 52 76.60 43.50 2.29
N LEU A 53 75.63 43.93 1.49
CA LEU A 53 75.73 45.14 0.66
C LEU A 53 75.96 46.40 1.49
N ALA A 54 75.17 46.59 2.55
CA ALA A 54 75.30 47.75 3.43
C ALA A 54 76.69 47.81 4.09
N GLY A 55 77.20 46.66 4.58
CA GLY A 55 78.55 46.56 5.13
C GLY A 55 79.63 46.85 4.09
N ALA A 56 79.46 46.38 2.85
CA ALA A 56 80.43 46.55 1.77
C ALA A 56 80.53 48.00 1.25
N ILE A 57 79.42 48.75 1.25
CA ILE A 57 79.37 50.13 0.72
C ILE A 57 79.70 51.16 1.81
N SER A 58 79.43 50.84 3.08
CA SER A 58 79.66 51.73 4.22
C SER A 58 81.15 52.05 4.41
N ALA A 59 81.44 53.34 4.59
CA ALA A 59 82.75 53.83 5.00
C ALA A 59 83.00 53.68 6.51
N ASP A 60 81.94 53.49 7.31
CA ASP A 60 82.03 53.28 8.75
C ASP A 60 82.26 51.79 9.08
N PRO A 61 83.40 51.42 9.70
CA PRO A 61 83.69 50.06 10.16
C PRO A 61 82.67 49.54 11.18
N GLY A 62 82.04 50.43 11.95
CA GLY A 62 81.02 50.12 12.95
C GLY A 62 79.81 49.39 12.36
N VAL A 63 79.43 49.69 11.11
CA VAL A 63 78.32 49.02 10.40
C VAL A 63 78.64 47.54 10.16
N THR A 64 79.89 47.21 9.84
CA THR A 64 80.30 45.82 9.58
C THR A 64 80.42 45.04 10.88
N ALA A 65 80.94 45.67 11.93
CA ALA A 65 80.98 45.10 13.27
C ALA A 65 79.56 44.79 13.80
N ALA A 66 78.61 45.71 13.62
CA ALA A 66 77.24 45.57 14.07
C ALA A 66 76.50 44.38 13.41
N PHE A 67 76.84 44.03 12.16
CA PHE A 67 76.21 42.91 11.45
C PHE A 67 76.94 41.58 11.57
N LYS A 68 78.15 41.53 12.15
CA LYS A 68 78.98 40.32 12.19
C LYS A 68 78.23 39.13 12.79
N ASP A 69 77.74 39.26 14.01
CA ASP A 69 77.07 38.16 14.72
C ASP A 69 75.68 37.86 14.13
N ILE A 70 74.96 38.90 13.68
CA ILE A 70 73.65 38.76 13.02
C ILE A 70 73.78 37.97 11.70
N ASN A 71 74.83 38.23 10.92
CA ASN A 71 75.12 37.50 9.69
C ASN A 71 75.54 36.06 9.99
N ALA A 72 76.37 35.83 11.01
CA ALA A 72 76.77 34.49 11.43
C ALA A 72 75.55 33.63 11.84
N ASP A 73 74.66 34.17 12.68
CA ASP A 73 73.40 33.50 13.08
C ASP A 73 72.49 33.26 11.86
N ALA A 74 72.35 34.24 10.96
CA ALA A 74 71.56 34.07 9.75
C ALA A 74 72.07 32.95 8.84
N ILE A 75 73.39 32.78 8.69
CA ILE A 75 74.00 31.70 7.91
C ILE A 75 73.71 30.33 8.54
N LEU A 76 73.78 30.23 9.87
CA LEU A 76 73.40 29.01 10.59
C LEU A 76 71.92 28.67 10.37
N ARG A 77 71.03 29.67 10.47
CA ARG A 77 69.59 29.50 10.20
C ARG A 77 69.32 29.07 8.77
N ILE A 78 70.00 29.65 7.78
CA ILE A 78 69.89 29.26 6.37
C ILE A 78 70.29 27.78 6.20
N THR A 79 71.39 27.37 6.83
CA THR A 79 71.89 25.99 6.75
C THR A 79 70.89 25.01 7.36
N GLU A 80 70.30 25.36 8.51
CA GLU A 80 69.28 24.54 9.15
C GLU A 80 67.98 24.47 8.33
N LEU A 81 67.54 25.58 7.76
CA LEU A 81 66.37 25.61 6.86
C LEU A 81 66.58 24.74 5.62
N GLN A 82 67.77 24.79 5.02
CA GLN A 82 68.16 23.93 3.91
C GLN A 82 68.15 22.45 4.31
N LYS A 83 68.63 22.12 5.51
CA LYS A 83 68.61 20.75 6.04
C LYS A 83 67.18 20.25 6.27
N GLN A 84 66.31 21.05 6.88
CA GLN A 84 64.91 20.72 7.11
C GLN A 84 64.15 20.51 5.80
N LEU A 85 64.33 21.42 4.84
CA LEU A 85 63.79 21.27 3.48
C LEU A 85 64.39 20.03 2.77
N GLY A 86 65.67 19.73 3.05
CA GLY A 86 66.41 18.54 2.64
C GLY A 86 65.80 17.22 3.11
N ALA A 87 65.18 17.20 4.29
CA ALA A 87 64.51 16.01 4.84
C ALA A 87 63.12 15.75 4.27
N LEU A 88 62.48 16.76 3.67
CA LEU A 88 61.16 16.61 3.07
C LEU A 88 61.25 15.94 1.69
N PRO A 89 60.20 15.18 1.27
CA PRO A 89 60.11 14.63 -0.07
C PRO A 89 60.27 15.71 -1.14
N LYS A 90 61.00 15.43 -2.22
CA LYS A 90 61.26 16.39 -3.30
C LYS A 90 60.90 15.80 -4.64
N SER A 91 60.18 16.58 -5.44
CA SER A 91 60.05 16.33 -6.87
C SER A 91 61.40 16.53 -7.57
N ASP A 92 61.54 16.03 -8.79
CA ASP A 92 62.76 16.25 -9.56
C ASP A 92 62.94 17.73 -9.93
N ALA A 93 61.84 18.47 -10.10
CA ALA A 93 61.86 19.93 -10.25
C ALA A 93 62.40 20.62 -8.99
N ASP A 94 62.00 20.18 -7.79
CA ASP A 94 62.53 20.71 -6.52
C ASP A 94 64.04 20.49 -6.42
N LYS A 95 64.51 19.29 -6.76
CA LYS A 95 65.95 18.96 -6.72
C LYS A 95 66.74 19.84 -7.69
N ALA A 96 66.26 20.00 -8.93
CA ALA A 96 66.90 20.83 -9.94
C ALA A 96 66.97 22.31 -9.51
N GLN A 97 65.87 22.85 -8.99
CA GLN A 97 65.83 24.24 -8.54
C GLN A 97 66.72 24.47 -7.30
N VAL A 98 66.73 23.55 -6.33
CA VAL A 98 67.63 23.64 -5.16
C VAL A 98 69.11 23.55 -5.58
N ALA A 99 69.45 22.70 -6.56
CA ALA A 99 70.81 22.62 -7.10
C ALA A 99 71.24 23.93 -7.78
N LYS A 100 70.33 24.54 -8.57
CA LYS A 100 70.55 25.87 -9.17
C LYS A 100 70.81 26.94 -8.10
N ILE A 101 69.95 26.99 -7.08
CA ILE A 101 70.11 27.91 -5.93
C ILE A 101 71.46 27.70 -5.23
N ALA A 102 71.90 26.45 -5.06
CA ALA A 102 73.20 26.14 -4.46
C ALA A 102 74.39 26.64 -5.29
N ALA A 103 74.32 26.51 -6.62
CA ALA A 103 75.34 27.04 -7.52
C ALA A 103 75.43 28.58 -7.48
N GLU A 104 74.28 29.26 -7.48
CA GLU A 104 74.22 30.74 -7.39
C GLU A 104 74.65 31.26 -6.02
N ARG A 105 74.32 30.53 -4.94
CA ARG A 105 74.82 30.80 -3.60
C ARG A 105 76.35 30.75 -3.55
N LYS A 106 76.96 29.73 -4.19
CA LYS A 106 78.43 29.60 -4.23
C LYS A 106 79.09 30.83 -4.86
N VAL A 107 78.61 31.28 -6.01
CA VAL A 107 79.11 32.49 -6.69
C VAL A 107 78.97 33.72 -5.79
N THR A 108 77.81 33.88 -5.14
CA THR A 108 77.54 35.01 -4.24
C THR A 108 78.48 35.01 -3.02
N LEU A 109 78.76 33.84 -2.44
CA LEU A 109 79.69 33.70 -1.31
C LEU A 109 81.15 33.99 -1.71
N GLU A 110 81.58 33.53 -2.88
CA GLU A 110 82.93 33.81 -3.40
C GLU A 110 83.15 35.31 -3.61
N LEU A 111 82.16 36.02 -4.16
CA LEU A 111 82.22 37.48 -4.32
C LEU A 111 82.18 38.22 -2.97
N SER A 112 81.36 37.76 -2.02
CA SER A 112 81.32 38.29 -0.64
C SER A 112 82.67 38.14 0.08
N GLY A 113 83.35 37.00 -0.12
CA GLY A 113 84.71 36.77 0.39
C GLY A 113 85.72 37.77 -0.17
N LYS A 114 85.75 37.96 -1.50
CA LYS A 114 86.62 38.95 -2.16
C LYS A 114 86.37 40.38 -1.70
N ILE A 115 85.11 40.75 -1.49
CA ILE A 115 84.75 42.07 -0.92
C ILE A 115 85.37 42.23 0.47
N THR A 116 85.28 41.19 1.31
CA THR A 116 85.86 41.21 2.66
C THR A 116 87.37 41.35 2.60
N GLU A 117 88.06 40.56 1.77
CA GLU A 117 89.51 40.65 1.56
C GLU A 117 89.97 42.03 1.09
N LEU A 118 89.25 42.66 0.14
CA LEU A 118 89.57 44.00 -0.34
C LEU A 118 89.40 45.05 0.76
N ARG A 119 88.39 44.89 1.64
CA ARG A 119 88.18 45.80 2.78
C ARG A 119 89.24 45.63 3.85
N ASP A 120 89.60 44.40 4.18
CA ASP A 120 90.66 44.10 5.14
C ASP A 120 92.03 44.61 4.65
N ALA A 121 92.24 44.65 3.32
CA ALA A 121 93.41 45.25 2.68
C ALA A 121 93.33 46.78 2.52
N GLY A 122 92.29 47.45 3.03
CA GLY A 122 92.11 48.90 2.94
C GLY A 122 91.67 49.43 1.56
N LYS A 123 91.36 48.55 0.60
CA LYS A 123 90.94 48.90 -0.77
C LYS A 123 89.42 49.11 -0.84
N VAL A 124 88.95 50.16 -0.17
CA VAL A 124 87.51 50.42 0.02
C VAL A 124 86.79 50.71 -1.30
N ASP A 125 87.41 51.43 -2.24
CA ASP A 125 86.78 51.76 -3.54
C ASP A 125 86.64 50.52 -4.44
N ASP A 126 87.65 49.64 -4.48
CA ASP A 126 87.58 48.37 -5.22
C ASP A 126 86.51 47.45 -4.62
N ALA A 127 86.43 47.37 -3.29
CA ALA A 127 85.41 46.60 -2.59
C ALA A 127 84.00 47.12 -2.89
N ARG A 128 83.82 48.45 -2.92
CA ARG A 128 82.55 49.09 -3.27
C ARG A 128 82.16 48.82 -4.73
N ALA A 129 83.10 48.94 -5.68
CA ALA A 129 82.84 48.65 -7.08
C ALA A 129 82.43 47.18 -7.28
N LEU A 130 83.10 46.25 -6.59
CA LEU A 130 82.75 44.83 -6.61
C LEU A 130 81.37 44.55 -5.99
N ALA A 131 81.02 45.27 -4.91
CA ALA A 131 79.74 45.15 -4.21
C ALA A 131 78.55 45.64 -5.06
N ILE A 132 78.65 46.85 -5.62
CA ILE A 132 77.57 47.50 -6.37
C ILE A 132 77.40 46.85 -7.77
N GLY A 133 78.47 46.32 -8.35
CA GLY A 133 78.43 45.65 -9.66
C GLY A 133 78.28 44.13 -9.55
N PRO A 134 79.37 43.34 -9.67
CA PRO A 134 79.30 41.88 -9.78
C PRO A 134 78.55 41.18 -8.65
N PHE A 135 78.76 41.58 -7.40
CA PHE A 135 78.07 40.97 -6.25
C PHE A 135 76.57 41.25 -6.26
N SER A 136 76.15 42.50 -6.51
CA SER A 136 74.72 42.84 -6.63
C SER A 136 74.04 42.05 -7.76
N SER A 137 74.70 41.88 -8.91
CA SER A 137 74.17 41.06 -10.02
C SER A 137 74.03 39.58 -9.64
N ALA A 138 75.06 39.00 -9.02
CA ALA A 138 75.04 37.61 -8.57
C ALA A 138 73.98 37.39 -7.47
N ALA A 139 73.91 38.30 -6.51
CA ALA A 139 72.94 38.24 -5.42
C ALA A 139 71.49 38.40 -5.93
N ASN A 140 71.23 39.29 -6.89
CA ASN A 140 69.91 39.41 -7.52
C ASN A 140 69.49 38.12 -8.23
N THR A 141 70.44 37.43 -8.89
CA THR A 141 70.19 36.14 -9.54
C THR A 141 69.84 35.07 -8.50
N TYR A 142 70.64 34.97 -7.43
CA TYR A 142 70.40 34.05 -6.32
C TYR A 142 69.05 34.29 -5.63
N LEU A 143 68.70 35.54 -5.33
CA LEU A 143 67.43 35.91 -4.74
C LEU A 143 66.24 35.67 -5.69
N ALA A 144 66.44 35.84 -7.01
CA ALA A 144 65.42 35.48 -8.00
C ALA A 144 65.14 33.97 -8.02
N SER A 145 66.16 33.11 -7.97
CA SER A 145 65.96 31.66 -7.90
C SER A 145 65.31 31.20 -6.59
N LEU A 146 65.58 31.88 -5.47
CA LEU A 146 64.87 31.63 -4.20
C LEU A 146 63.39 32.01 -4.30
N ARG A 147 63.08 33.17 -4.88
CA ARG A 147 61.69 33.59 -5.12
C ARG A 147 60.96 32.64 -6.08
N GLU A 148 61.61 32.17 -7.13
CA GLU A 148 61.03 31.18 -8.04
C GLU A 148 60.80 29.83 -7.33
N PHE A 149 61.70 29.42 -6.43
CA PHE A 149 61.48 28.21 -5.63
C PHE A 149 60.25 28.34 -4.73
N VAL A 150 60.07 29.48 -4.06
CA VAL A 150 58.85 29.77 -3.27
C VAL A 150 57.61 29.73 -4.17
N ALA A 151 57.64 30.42 -5.31
CA ALA A 151 56.52 30.43 -6.26
C ALA A 151 56.18 29.03 -6.79
N MET A 152 57.20 28.19 -7.02
CA MET A 152 57.01 26.80 -7.42
C MET A 152 56.31 25.98 -6.31
N GLN A 153 56.70 26.16 -5.03
CA GLN A 153 56.01 25.51 -3.92
C GLN A 153 54.55 25.99 -3.78
N GLU A 154 54.29 27.28 -4.00
CA GLU A 154 52.93 27.84 -3.98
C GLU A 154 52.06 27.28 -5.13
N ARG A 155 52.59 27.17 -6.35
CA ARG A 155 51.90 26.55 -7.49
C ARG A 155 51.60 25.07 -7.24
N ASN A 156 52.56 24.35 -6.65
CA ASN A 156 52.37 22.95 -6.27
C ASN A 156 51.25 22.83 -5.22
N ALA A 157 51.21 23.71 -4.22
CA ALA A 157 50.15 23.74 -3.21
C ALA A 157 48.77 24.02 -3.79
N GLN A 158 48.66 24.96 -4.73
CA GLN A 158 47.40 25.24 -5.42
C GLN A 158 46.93 24.02 -6.21
N THR A 159 47.83 23.36 -6.93
CA THR A 159 47.53 22.15 -7.70
C THR A 159 47.08 21.00 -6.81
N THR A 160 47.80 20.74 -5.71
CA THR A 160 47.42 19.71 -4.72
C THR A 160 46.07 20.03 -4.08
N ARG A 161 45.82 21.29 -3.69
CA ARG A 161 44.51 21.71 -3.15
C ARG A 161 43.37 21.49 -4.14
N GLN A 162 43.59 21.80 -5.42
CA GLN A 162 42.59 21.58 -6.48
C GLN A 162 42.30 20.09 -6.69
N GLN A 163 43.35 19.26 -6.83
CA GLN A 163 43.19 17.81 -7.00
C GLN A 163 42.44 17.16 -5.83
N LEU A 164 42.74 17.57 -4.59
CA LEU A 164 42.03 17.10 -3.40
C LEU A 164 40.57 17.58 -3.37
N GLY A 165 40.31 18.82 -3.79
CA GLY A 165 38.96 19.36 -3.93
C GLY A 165 38.11 18.61 -4.96
N ASP A 166 38.68 18.29 -6.12
CA ASP A 166 38.01 17.54 -7.18
C ASP A 166 37.74 16.09 -6.78
N ALA A 167 38.71 15.42 -6.13
CA ALA A 167 38.52 14.07 -5.60
C ALA A 167 37.41 14.02 -4.53
N ARG A 168 37.35 15.04 -3.66
CA ARG A 168 36.26 15.19 -2.68
C ARG A 168 34.92 15.40 -3.36
N ARG A 169 34.86 16.29 -4.36
CA ARG A 169 33.63 16.54 -5.13
C ARG A 169 33.13 15.28 -5.82
N GLN A 170 34.01 14.51 -6.45
CA GLN A 170 33.67 13.25 -7.10
C GLN A 170 33.10 12.24 -6.11
N THR A 171 33.71 12.11 -4.92
CA THR A 171 33.22 11.23 -3.85
C THR A 171 31.81 11.64 -3.39
N VAL A 172 31.55 12.94 -3.19
CA VAL A 172 30.23 13.45 -2.81
C VAL A 172 29.19 13.23 -3.91
N VAL A 173 29.54 13.45 -5.19
CA VAL A 173 28.63 13.23 -6.32
C VAL A 173 28.25 11.75 -6.44
N ILE A 174 29.21 10.83 -6.34
CA ILE A 174 28.93 9.39 -6.37
C ILE A 174 28.01 8.98 -5.22
N ALA A 175 28.28 9.46 -3.99
CA ALA A 175 27.43 9.20 -2.84
C ALA A 175 26.00 9.73 -3.04
N ALA A 176 25.85 10.96 -3.55
CA ALA A 176 24.56 11.57 -3.84
C ALA A 176 23.77 10.80 -4.91
N VAL A 177 24.43 10.33 -5.97
CA VAL A 177 23.80 9.49 -7.02
C VAL A 177 23.30 8.17 -6.44
N LEU A 178 24.10 7.50 -5.61
CA LEU A 178 23.69 6.23 -5.01
C LEU A 178 22.51 6.40 -4.04
N VAL A 179 22.51 7.46 -3.22
CA VAL A 179 21.35 7.82 -2.38
C VAL A 179 20.13 8.12 -3.25
N GLY A 180 20.29 8.86 -4.35
CA GLY A 180 19.22 9.14 -5.29
C GLY A 180 18.61 7.86 -5.90
N LEU A 181 19.44 6.92 -6.34
CA LEU A 181 18.98 5.62 -6.88
C LEU A 181 18.21 4.80 -5.84
N ILE A 182 18.68 4.80 -4.59
CA ILE A 182 18.01 4.15 -3.47
C ILE A 182 16.62 4.77 -3.24
N VAL A 183 16.52 6.10 -3.20
CA VAL A 183 15.25 6.81 -3.02
C VAL A 183 14.29 6.51 -4.17
N VAL A 184 14.75 6.59 -5.42
CA VAL A 184 13.94 6.25 -6.59
C VAL A 184 13.48 4.79 -6.54
N GLY A 185 14.38 3.86 -6.20
CA GLY A 185 14.06 2.44 -6.04
C GLY A 185 12.99 2.19 -4.97
N ALA A 186 13.06 2.90 -3.84
CA ALA A 186 12.02 2.84 -2.81
C ALA A 186 10.68 3.40 -3.29
N LEU A 187 10.67 4.56 -3.95
CA LEU A 187 9.43 5.15 -4.47
C LEU A 187 8.75 4.24 -5.49
N VAL A 188 9.52 3.67 -6.43
CA VAL A 188 9.01 2.72 -7.42
C VAL A 188 8.53 1.44 -6.73
N GLY A 189 9.31 0.90 -5.80
CA GLY A 189 8.93 -0.29 -5.03
C GLY A 189 7.64 -0.11 -4.24
N THR A 190 7.50 1.01 -3.52
CA THR A 190 6.28 1.37 -2.81
C THR A 190 5.09 1.55 -3.76
N ALA A 191 5.27 2.23 -4.90
CA ALA A 191 4.20 2.41 -5.87
C ALA A 191 3.71 1.08 -6.47
N LEU A 192 4.63 0.16 -6.78
CA LEU A 192 4.30 -1.19 -7.25
C LEU A 192 3.59 -2.01 -6.18
N MET A 193 4.05 -1.95 -4.92
CA MET A 193 3.43 -2.65 -3.79
C MET A 193 2.02 -2.12 -3.49
N VAL A 194 1.82 -0.80 -3.53
CA VAL A 194 0.48 -0.19 -3.38
C VAL A 194 -0.45 -0.66 -4.49
N ARG A 195 0.02 -0.64 -5.75
CA ARG A 195 -0.76 -1.14 -6.88
C ARG A 195 -1.09 -2.64 -6.77
N SER A 196 -0.15 -3.45 -6.30
CA SER A 196 -0.35 -4.90 -6.17
C SER A 196 -1.38 -5.28 -5.12
N ILE A 197 -1.70 -4.36 -4.19
CA ILE A 197 -2.71 -4.53 -3.12
C ILE A 197 -4.02 -3.84 -3.48
N GLN A 198 -3.98 -2.57 -3.92
CA GLN A 198 -5.20 -1.79 -4.19
C GLN A 198 -6.06 -2.40 -5.29
N ALA A 199 -5.46 -2.88 -6.39
CA ALA A 199 -6.23 -3.40 -7.51
C ALA A 199 -7.04 -4.67 -7.16
N PRO A 200 -6.45 -5.72 -6.54
CA PRO A 200 -7.22 -6.89 -6.10
C PRO A 200 -8.29 -6.55 -5.05
N VAL A 201 -7.99 -5.64 -4.11
CA VAL A 201 -8.97 -5.21 -3.10
C VAL A 201 -10.16 -4.51 -3.75
N GLN A 202 -9.93 -3.64 -4.73
CA GLN A 202 -11.02 -3.00 -5.48
C GLN A 202 -11.86 -4.01 -6.26
N GLN A 203 -11.24 -5.01 -6.88
CA GLN A 203 -11.97 -6.09 -7.57
C GLN A 203 -12.85 -6.88 -6.60
N ALA A 204 -12.35 -7.22 -5.41
CA ALA A 204 -13.11 -7.90 -4.37
C ALA A 204 -14.30 -7.05 -3.89
N ILE A 205 -14.10 -5.74 -3.68
CA ILE A 205 -15.17 -4.80 -3.31
C ILE A 205 -16.25 -4.76 -4.41
N GLN A 206 -15.85 -4.68 -5.68
CA GLN A 206 -16.79 -4.65 -6.81
C GLN A 206 -17.61 -5.94 -6.90
N LEU A 207 -16.98 -7.10 -6.76
CA LEU A 207 -17.68 -8.38 -6.77
C LEU A 207 -18.66 -8.51 -5.59
N ALA A 208 -18.22 -8.12 -4.38
CA ALA A 208 -19.09 -8.13 -3.21
C ALA A 208 -20.28 -7.18 -3.36
N ALA A 209 -20.08 -6.00 -3.95
CA ALA A 209 -21.15 -5.05 -4.25
C ALA A 209 -22.14 -5.62 -5.28
N ALA A 210 -21.67 -6.26 -6.34
CA ALA A 210 -22.54 -6.93 -7.31
C ALA A 210 -23.40 -8.03 -6.66
N ILE A 211 -22.80 -8.85 -5.78
CA ILE A 211 -23.54 -9.87 -5.02
C ILE A 211 -24.60 -9.22 -4.11
N ALA A 212 -24.26 -8.11 -3.45
CA ALA A 212 -25.19 -7.38 -2.58
C ALA A 212 -26.38 -6.78 -3.36
N ASP A 213 -26.15 -6.34 -4.60
CA ASP A 213 -27.20 -5.87 -5.52
C ASP A 213 -27.98 -7.02 -6.19
N GLY A 214 -27.62 -8.27 -5.94
CA GLY A 214 -28.26 -9.46 -6.50
C GLY A 214 -27.78 -9.87 -7.89
N ASP A 215 -26.75 -9.23 -8.43
CA ASP A 215 -26.08 -9.67 -9.66
C ASP A 215 -25.09 -10.80 -9.37
N LEU A 216 -25.58 -12.04 -9.51
CA LEU A 216 -24.80 -13.27 -9.34
C LEU A 216 -24.20 -13.78 -10.67
N SER A 217 -24.26 -12.99 -11.74
CA SER A 217 -23.76 -13.39 -13.07
C SER A 217 -22.26 -13.16 -13.26
N GLN A 218 -21.64 -12.39 -12.38
CA GLN A 218 -20.22 -12.04 -12.42
C GLN A 218 -19.33 -13.29 -12.27
N ARG A 219 -18.49 -13.56 -13.27
CA ARG A 219 -17.54 -14.69 -13.30
C ARG A 219 -16.11 -14.16 -13.50
N PRO A 220 -15.49 -13.56 -12.47
CA PRO A 220 -14.13 -13.03 -12.61
C PRO A 220 -13.12 -14.16 -12.82
N GLU A 221 -12.18 -13.95 -13.75
CA GLU A 221 -11.08 -14.88 -13.97
C GLU A 221 -10.00 -14.69 -12.88
N ILE A 222 -9.79 -15.71 -12.05
CA ILE A 222 -8.87 -15.64 -10.92
C ILE A 222 -7.58 -16.38 -11.28
N GLN A 223 -6.59 -15.66 -11.79
CA GLN A 223 -5.27 -16.23 -12.11
C GLN A 223 -4.28 -16.18 -10.93
N ARG A 224 -4.60 -15.45 -9.85
CA ARG A 224 -3.72 -15.26 -8.68
C ARG A 224 -3.75 -16.45 -7.72
N GLY A 225 -2.59 -16.81 -7.20
CA GLY A 225 -2.36 -17.88 -6.22
C GLY A 225 -2.09 -17.41 -4.79
N ASP A 226 -2.24 -16.10 -4.51
CA ASP A 226 -2.04 -15.49 -3.19
C ASP A 226 -3.36 -15.37 -2.40
N GLU A 227 -3.30 -14.73 -1.23
CA GLU A 227 -4.44 -14.53 -0.32
C GLU A 227 -5.58 -13.72 -0.97
N PHE A 228 -5.26 -12.82 -1.90
CA PHE A 228 -6.28 -12.08 -2.66
C PHE A 228 -6.99 -12.98 -3.68
N GLY A 229 -6.26 -13.91 -4.30
CA GLY A 229 -6.87 -14.96 -5.12
C GLY A 229 -7.81 -15.87 -4.31
N GLU A 230 -7.44 -16.20 -3.08
CA GLU A 230 -8.29 -16.98 -2.17
C GLU A 230 -9.55 -16.21 -1.74
N LEU A 231 -9.41 -14.93 -1.40
CA LEU A 231 -10.54 -14.04 -1.11
C LEU A 231 -11.54 -13.98 -2.28
N MET A 232 -11.04 -13.81 -3.51
CA MET A 232 -11.90 -13.78 -4.70
C MET A 232 -12.62 -15.12 -4.93
N ARG A 233 -11.94 -16.26 -4.72
CA ARG A 233 -12.57 -17.59 -4.82
C ARG A 233 -13.66 -17.77 -3.78
N ALA A 234 -13.45 -17.31 -2.56
CA ALA A 234 -14.46 -17.35 -1.51
C ALA A 234 -15.70 -16.51 -1.84
N LEU A 235 -15.52 -15.31 -2.42
CA LEU A 235 -16.63 -14.47 -2.87
C LEU A 235 -17.44 -15.13 -4.02
N VAL A 236 -16.77 -15.77 -4.97
CA VAL A 236 -17.46 -16.53 -6.04
C VAL A 236 -18.27 -17.68 -5.46
N ALA A 237 -17.70 -18.46 -4.54
CA ALA A 237 -18.40 -19.55 -3.88
C ALA A 237 -19.62 -19.05 -3.08
N MET A 238 -19.52 -17.89 -2.44
CA MET A 238 -20.65 -17.23 -1.76
C MET A 238 -21.76 -16.86 -2.75
N GLY A 239 -21.41 -16.29 -3.90
CA GLY A 239 -22.36 -15.96 -4.96
C GLY A 239 -23.07 -17.21 -5.52
N ASP A 240 -22.35 -18.30 -5.75
CA ASP A 240 -22.93 -19.57 -6.23
C ASP A 240 -23.89 -20.19 -5.19
N ALA A 241 -23.54 -20.15 -3.90
CA ALA A 241 -24.41 -20.62 -2.83
C ALA A 241 -25.71 -19.79 -2.71
N LEU A 242 -25.59 -18.46 -2.80
CA LEU A 242 -26.75 -17.55 -2.85
C LEU A 242 -27.64 -17.83 -4.07
N GLY A 243 -27.04 -18.04 -5.25
CA GLY A 243 -27.77 -18.34 -6.48
C GLY A 243 -28.54 -19.66 -6.38
N THR A 244 -27.93 -20.67 -5.77
CA THR A 244 -28.59 -21.96 -5.50
C THR A 244 -29.77 -21.79 -4.55
N ALA A 245 -29.61 -21.05 -3.45
CA ALA A 245 -30.68 -20.80 -2.49
C ALA A 245 -31.85 -20.03 -3.10
N LEU A 246 -31.58 -18.97 -3.88
CA LEU A 246 -32.60 -18.20 -4.58
C LEU A 246 -33.33 -19.05 -5.64
N GLY A 247 -32.61 -19.93 -6.34
CA GLY A 247 -33.20 -20.89 -7.29
C GLY A 247 -34.21 -21.84 -6.61
N GLN A 248 -33.87 -22.35 -5.42
CA GLN A 248 -34.77 -23.19 -4.63
C GLN A 248 -36.01 -22.42 -4.15
N VAL A 249 -35.85 -21.17 -3.71
CA VAL A 249 -36.98 -20.31 -3.31
C VAL A 249 -37.92 -20.03 -4.49
N ARG A 250 -37.36 -19.78 -5.68
CA ARG A 250 -38.15 -19.59 -6.91
C ARG A 250 -38.93 -20.85 -7.28
N GLN A 251 -38.28 -22.02 -7.26
CA GLN A 251 -38.94 -23.29 -7.55
C GLN A 251 -40.07 -23.60 -6.56
N ALA A 252 -39.85 -23.34 -5.26
CA ALA A 252 -40.90 -23.47 -4.24
C ALA A 252 -42.07 -22.51 -4.51
N SER A 253 -41.78 -21.27 -4.90
CA SER A 253 -42.80 -20.26 -5.25
C SER A 253 -43.62 -20.68 -6.48
N ASP A 254 -42.98 -21.20 -7.52
CA ASP A 254 -43.66 -21.71 -8.73
C ASP A 254 -44.55 -22.92 -8.39
N SER A 255 -44.09 -23.78 -7.47
CA SER A 255 -44.88 -24.92 -6.99
C SER A 255 -46.10 -24.46 -6.18
N ILE A 256 -45.94 -23.47 -5.30
CA ILE A 256 -47.05 -22.87 -4.55
C ILE A 256 -48.04 -22.19 -5.50
N HIS A 257 -47.56 -21.48 -6.52
CA HIS A 257 -48.43 -20.86 -7.53
C HIS A 257 -49.28 -21.91 -8.25
N THR A 258 -48.66 -23.01 -8.68
CA THR A 258 -49.35 -24.13 -9.34
C THR A 258 -50.39 -24.76 -8.42
N ALA A 259 -50.01 -25.11 -7.18
CA ALA A 259 -50.93 -25.69 -6.20
C ALA A 259 -52.10 -24.74 -5.85
N SER A 260 -51.83 -23.43 -5.78
CA SER A 260 -52.88 -22.42 -5.54
C SER A 260 -53.88 -22.35 -6.70
N ALA A 261 -53.41 -22.48 -7.95
CA ALA A 261 -54.28 -22.53 -9.12
C ALA A 261 -55.15 -23.80 -9.14
N GLU A 262 -54.59 -24.96 -8.75
CA GLU A 262 -55.34 -26.21 -8.60
C GLU A 262 -56.41 -26.10 -7.50
N ILE A 263 -56.08 -25.53 -6.34
CA ILE A 263 -57.03 -25.29 -5.25
C ILE A 263 -58.17 -24.37 -5.73
N ALA A 264 -57.85 -23.28 -6.43
CA ALA A 264 -58.86 -22.36 -6.95
C ALA A 264 -59.83 -23.06 -7.92
N SER A 265 -59.29 -23.91 -8.82
CA SER A 265 -60.10 -24.73 -9.72
C SER A 265 -60.97 -25.73 -8.94
N GLY A 266 -60.40 -26.44 -7.96
CA GLY A 266 -61.13 -27.39 -7.13
C GLY A 266 -62.24 -26.75 -6.28
N ASN A 267 -62.00 -25.54 -5.77
CA ASN A 267 -63.01 -24.78 -5.03
C ASN A 267 -64.17 -24.34 -5.92
N THR A 268 -63.90 -24.04 -7.20
CA THR A 268 -64.93 -23.72 -8.19
C THR A 268 -65.82 -24.94 -8.49
N ASP A 269 -65.21 -26.12 -8.71
CA ASP A 269 -65.95 -27.38 -8.87
C ASP A 269 -66.80 -27.72 -7.63
N LEU A 270 -66.22 -27.59 -6.44
CA LEU A 270 -66.93 -27.83 -5.19
C LEU A 270 -68.12 -26.87 -5.02
N SER A 271 -67.96 -25.59 -5.38
CA SER A 271 -69.04 -24.61 -5.36
C SER A 271 -70.18 -25.04 -6.28
N HIS A 272 -69.88 -25.42 -7.53
CA HIS A 272 -70.89 -25.91 -8.48
C HIS A 272 -71.61 -27.17 -7.98
N ARG A 273 -70.87 -28.13 -7.39
CA ARG A 273 -71.48 -29.33 -6.81
C ARG A 273 -72.35 -29.02 -5.59
N THR A 274 -71.97 -28.02 -4.80
CA THR A 274 -72.76 -27.56 -3.65
C THR A 274 -74.05 -26.89 -4.11
N GLU A 275 -73.99 -26.04 -5.15
CA GLU A 275 -75.17 -25.44 -5.80
C GLU A 275 -76.12 -26.53 -6.35
N GLN A 276 -75.58 -27.53 -7.04
CA GLN A 276 -76.37 -28.66 -7.56
C GLN A 276 -77.01 -29.47 -6.43
N THR A 277 -76.28 -29.73 -5.35
CA THR A 277 -76.79 -30.46 -4.18
C THR A 277 -77.90 -29.70 -3.48
N ALA A 278 -77.74 -28.38 -3.32
CA ALA A 278 -78.78 -27.51 -2.78
C ALA A 278 -80.06 -27.56 -3.65
N SER A 279 -79.91 -27.52 -4.99
CA SER A 279 -81.02 -27.67 -5.92
C SER A 279 -81.74 -29.02 -5.77
N ASN A 280 -80.99 -30.13 -5.69
CA ASN A 280 -81.55 -31.47 -5.48
C ASN A 280 -82.27 -31.59 -4.12
N LEU A 281 -81.73 -30.98 -3.05
CA LEU A 281 -82.38 -30.93 -1.74
C LEU A 281 -83.68 -30.13 -1.80
N GLN A 282 -83.71 -29.02 -2.54
CA GLN A 282 -84.91 -28.22 -2.74
C GLN A 282 -86.00 -29.01 -3.49
N GLN A 283 -85.62 -29.78 -4.51
CA GLN A 283 -86.53 -30.70 -5.21
C GLN A 283 -87.04 -31.83 -4.30
N THR A 284 -86.16 -32.37 -3.44
CA THR A 284 -86.53 -33.40 -2.44
C THR A 284 -87.52 -32.85 -1.42
N ALA A 285 -87.27 -31.65 -0.89
CA ALA A 285 -88.17 -30.97 0.04
C ALA A 285 -89.55 -30.75 -0.59
N SER A 286 -89.60 -30.29 -1.85
CA SER A 286 -90.86 -30.15 -2.60
C SER A 286 -91.59 -31.48 -2.77
N SER A 287 -90.85 -32.55 -3.07
CA SER A 287 -91.41 -33.91 -3.20
C SER A 287 -91.96 -34.43 -1.87
N ILE A 288 -91.30 -34.14 -0.75
CA ILE A 288 -91.78 -34.45 0.61
C ILE A 288 -93.03 -33.65 0.95
N THR A 289 -93.12 -32.37 0.57
CA THR A 289 -94.33 -31.57 0.74
C THR A 289 -95.51 -32.18 -0.03
N GLN A 290 -95.29 -32.58 -1.28
CA GLN A 290 -96.31 -33.25 -2.09
C GLN A 290 -96.73 -34.59 -1.49
N LEU A 291 -95.76 -35.44 -1.10
CA LEU A 291 -96.02 -36.72 -0.43
C LEU A 291 -96.81 -36.54 0.87
N SER A 292 -96.44 -35.55 1.69
CA SER A 292 -97.16 -35.24 2.94
C SER A 292 -98.61 -34.84 2.65
N GLY A 293 -98.85 -34.11 1.57
CA GLY A 293 -100.19 -33.80 1.08
C GLY A 293 -100.98 -35.07 0.70
N THR A 294 -100.37 -35.99 -0.05
CA THR A 294 -100.99 -37.26 -0.44
C THR A 294 -101.26 -38.18 0.76
N VAL A 295 -100.36 -38.24 1.73
CA VAL A 295 -100.55 -39.00 2.98
C VAL A 295 -101.71 -38.41 3.79
N ARG A 296 -101.80 -37.08 3.89
CA ARG A 296 -102.92 -36.42 4.55
C ARG A 296 -104.24 -36.73 3.86
N GLN A 297 -104.27 -36.67 2.53
CA GLN A 297 -105.45 -37.05 1.74
C GLN A 297 -105.83 -38.52 1.94
N SER A 298 -104.84 -39.42 2.02
CA SER A 298 -105.06 -40.85 2.30
C SER A 298 -105.64 -41.08 3.71
N ALA A 299 -105.16 -40.34 4.71
CA ALA A 299 -105.68 -40.39 6.07
C ALA A 299 -107.14 -39.90 6.15
N ASP A 300 -107.46 -38.79 5.49
CA ASP A 300 -108.83 -38.25 5.39
C ASP A 300 -109.77 -39.25 4.69
N ALA A 301 -109.31 -39.89 3.61
CA ALA A 301 -110.05 -40.92 2.90
C ALA A 301 -110.29 -42.17 3.77
N ALA A 302 -109.28 -42.64 4.52
CA ALA A 302 -109.41 -43.76 5.45
C ALA A 302 -110.39 -43.43 6.59
N GLN A 303 -110.35 -42.21 7.14
CA GLN A 303 -111.29 -41.74 8.15
C GLN A 303 -112.73 -41.71 7.62
N THR A 304 -112.91 -41.21 6.39
CA THR A 304 -114.20 -41.20 5.69
C THR A 304 -114.72 -42.62 5.46
N ALA A 305 -113.86 -43.53 4.98
CA ALA A 305 -114.19 -44.94 4.78
C ALA A 305 -114.59 -45.63 6.10
N ASN A 306 -113.89 -45.33 7.21
CA ASN A 306 -114.24 -45.85 8.53
C ASN A 306 -115.62 -45.35 9.00
N GLN A 307 -115.95 -44.07 8.80
CA GLN A 307 -117.28 -43.53 9.10
C GLN A 307 -118.38 -44.19 8.26
N LEU A 308 -118.11 -44.44 6.98
CA LEU A 308 -119.05 -45.14 6.09
C LEU A 308 -119.26 -46.59 6.53
N ALA A 309 -118.19 -47.30 6.88
CA ALA A 309 -118.26 -48.67 7.39
C ALA A 309 -119.04 -48.75 8.72
N GLN A 310 -118.82 -47.81 9.65
CA GLN A 310 -119.61 -47.72 10.89
C GLN A 310 -121.11 -47.47 10.59
N SER A 311 -121.41 -46.58 9.64
CA SER A 311 -122.79 -46.32 9.21
C SER A 311 -123.45 -47.56 8.61
N ALA A 312 -122.73 -48.27 7.73
CA ALA A 312 -123.21 -49.52 7.12
C ALA A 312 -123.43 -50.62 8.16
N ALA A 313 -122.52 -50.76 9.14
CA ALA A 313 -122.68 -51.70 10.26
C ALA A 313 -123.93 -51.36 11.10
N GLN A 314 -124.21 -50.07 11.33
CA GLN A 314 -125.40 -49.62 12.04
C GLN A 314 -126.69 -49.92 11.27
N VAL A 315 -126.67 -49.76 9.94
CA VAL A 315 -127.78 -50.14 9.04
C VAL A 315 -127.98 -51.66 9.07
N ALA A 316 -126.91 -52.44 9.00
CA ALA A 316 -126.97 -53.90 9.08
C ALA A 316 -127.51 -54.38 10.44
N GLN A 317 -127.16 -53.73 11.56
CA GLN A 317 -127.74 -53.99 12.87
C GLN A 317 -129.25 -53.72 12.90
N ARG A 318 -129.71 -52.59 12.35
CA ARG A 318 -131.15 -52.30 12.22
C ARG A 318 -131.85 -53.31 11.33
N GLY A 319 -131.23 -53.69 10.21
CA GLY A 319 -131.73 -54.74 9.32
C GLY A 319 -131.82 -56.10 10.01
N GLY A 320 -130.83 -56.46 10.83
CA GLY A 320 -130.85 -57.67 11.65
C GLY A 320 -131.99 -57.67 12.67
N ALA A 321 -132.28 -56.53 13.30
CA ALA A 321 -133.43 -56.40 14.20
C ALA A 321 -134.77 -56.58 13.45
N VAL A 322 -134.89 -56.04 12.24
CA VAL A 322 -136.08 -56.24 11.39
C VAL A 322 -136.23 -57.71 10.98
N VAL A 323 -135.16 -58.39 10.59
CA VAL A 323 -135.20 -59.83 10.26
C VAL A 323 -135.58 -60.67 11.49
N ALA A 324 -135.05 -60.35 12.67
CA ALA A 324 -135.44 -61.01 13.92
C ALA A 324 -136.94 -60.83 14.23
N GLN A 325 -137.50 -59.64 13.99
CA GLN A 325 -138.93 -59.37 14.12
C GLN A 325 -139.76 -60.21 13.12
N VAL A 326 -139.28 -60.37 11.88
CA VAL A 326 -139.93 -61.21 10.86
C VAL A 326 -139.91 -62.69 11.26
N ILE A 327 -138.80 -63.22 11.79
CA ILE A 327 -138.71 -64.60 12.29
C ILE A 327 -139.70 -64.82 13.45
N SER A 328 -139.77 -63.89 14.40
CA SER A 328 -140.75 -63.94 15.49
C SER A 328 -142.19 -63.96 14.97
N THR A 329 -142.48 -63.18 13.92
CA THR A 329 -143.80 -63.16 13.27
C THR A 329 -144.09 -64.48 12.54
N MET A 330 -143.11 -65.05 11.84
CA MET A 330 -143.19 -66.38 11.21
C MET A 330 -143.43 -67.49 12.25
N ASP A 331 -142.81 -67.41 13.42
CA ASP A 331 -143.02 -68.36 14.51
C ASP A 331 -144.43 -68.24 15.12
N ALA A 332 -144.95 -67.02 15.23
CA ALA A 332 -146.34 -66.77 15.62
C ALA A 332 -147.36 -67.30 14.58
N ILE A 333 -147.05 -67.20 13.28
CA ILE A 333 -147.84 -67.79 12.19
C ILE A 333 -147.79 -69.32 12.26
N ASN A 334 -146.63 -69.91 12.47
CA ASN A 334 -146.45 -71.36 12.62
C ASN A 334 -147.25 -71.90 13.82
N THR A 335 -147.21 -71.18 14.94
CA THR A 335 -147.99 -71.49 16.15
C THR A 335 -149.50 -71.36 15.89
N SER A 336 -149.94 -70.33 15.18
CA SER A 336 -151.34 -70.19 14.76
C SER A 336 -151.78 -71.30 13.79
N SER A 337 -150.89 -71.72 12.88
CA SER A 337 -151.16 -72.81 11.93
C SER A 337 -151.30 -74.16 12.63
N LYS A 338 -150.50 -74.44 13.67
CA LYS A 338 -150.67 -75.62 14.54
C LYS A 338 -151.99 -75.60 15.30
N ARG A 339 -152.41 -74.44 15.84
CA ARG A 339 -153.73 -74.30 16.47
C ARG A 339 -154.88 -74.56 15.48
N ILE A 340 -154.75 -74.17 14.22
CA ILE A 340 -155.75 -74.48 13.18
C ILE A 340 -155.76 -75.99 12.87
N ALA A 341 -154.60 -76.64 12.83
CA ALA A 341 -154.51 -78.09 12.61
C ALA A 341 -155.17 -78.89 13.75
N ASP A 342 -155.01 -78.44 15.01
CA ASP A 342 -155.66 -79.07 16.17
C ASP A 342 -157.20 -78.93 16.13
N ILE A 343 -157.74 -77.83 15.57
CA ILE A 343 -159.18 -77.63 15.42
C ILE A 343 -159.78 -78.59 14.38
N ASN A 344 -159.11 -78.78 13.24
CA ASN A 344 -159.62 -79.66 12.17
C ASN A 344 -159.52 -81.17 12.49
N GLY A 345 -158.74 -81.57 13.51
CA GLY A 345 -158.65 -82.95 13.95
C GLY A 345 -159.81 -83.43 14.82
N THR A 346 -160.75 -82.55 15.20
CA THR A 346 -161.82 -82.83 16.19
C THR A 346 -163.24 -82.63 15.67
N ILE A 347 -163.41 -82.40 14.36
CA ILE A 347 -164.71 -82.26 13.66
C ILE A 347 -164.86 -83.41 12.67
#